data_AF-A0A8S2AFN9-F1
#
_entry.id   AF-A0A8S2AFN9-F1
#
_cell.length_a   1.000
_cell.length_b   1.000
_cell.length_c   1.000
_cell.angle_alpha   90.00
_cell.angle_beta   90.00
_cell.angle_gamma   90.00
#
_symmetry.space_group_name_H-M   'P 1'
#
loop_
_entity.id
_entity.type
_entity.pdbx_description
1 polymer ?
#
loop_
_entity_poly.entity_id
_entity_poly.type
_entity_poly.pdbx_seq_one_letter_code
_entity_poly.pdbx_strand_id
1 'polypeptide(L)'
;MDSGTSLKISEEIDIIISSAARTTFADRCNSALSVKALGPGRLLIFAKMLFSENPRPRAQIHGWENTYTFTKAMGETVIRSNRGELPVVIIRPSIIESSYNEPFPVWIQGFRIADPVILAYGKRQLPGF
;
A
#
# COMPACT_ATOMS: atom_id res chain seq x y z
N MET A 1 9.35 13.36 -18.85
CA MET A 1 10.76 12.97 -18.62
C MET A 1 11.35 12.75 -20.00
N ASP A 2 12.47 13.39 -20.32
CA ASP A 2 13.09 13.18 -21.64
C ASP A 2 13.78 11.80 -21.68
N SER A 3 14.02 11.27 -22.87
CA SER A 3 14.63 9.94 -23.03
C SER A 3 16.07 9.89 -22.52
N GLY A 4 16.81 11.00 -22.62
CA GLY A 4 18.22 11.08 -22.21
C GLY A 4 18.44 11.02 -20.71
N THR A 5 17.59 11.66 -19.92
CA THR A 5 17.64 11.62 -18.44
C THR A 5 17.23 10.25 -17.92
N SER A 6 16.26 9.61 -18.57
CA SER A 6 15.80 8.26 -18.23
C SER A 6 16.90 7.21 -18.40
N LEU A 7 17.68 7.32 -19.47
CA LEU A 7 18.78 6.41 -19.79
C LEU A 7 19.94 6.55 -18.79
N LYS A 8 20.36 7.77 -18.48
CA LYS A 8 21.42 8.01 -17.48
C LYS A 8 21.04 7.46 -16.10
N ILE A 9 19.80 7.68 -15.69
CA ILE A 9 19.28 7.16 -14.42
C ILE A 9 19.25 5.63 -14.42
N SER A 10 18.93 4.99 -15.55
CA SER A 10 18.92 3.52 -15.63
C SER A 10 20.32 2.90 -15.64
N GLU A 11 21.35 3.64 -16.04
CA GLU A 11 22.74 3.17 -16.01
C GLU A 11 23.35 3.22 -14.59
N GLU A 12 22.81 4.07 -13.71
CA GLU A 12 23.34 4.27 -12.35
C GLU A 12 22.54 3.56 -11.24
N ILE A 13 21.33 3.07 -11.54
CA ILE A 13 20.44 2.45 -10.54
C ILE A 13 20.48 0.92 -10.63
N ASP A 14 21.05 0.29 -9.61
CA ASP A 14 21.03 -1.17 -9.46
C ASP A 14 19.72 -1.71 -8.89
N ILE A 15 19.07 -0.94 -7.99
CA ILE A 15 17.89 -1.39 -7.24
C ILE A 15 16.86 -0.26 -7.12
N ILE A 16 15.61 -0.57 -7.45
CA ILE A 16 14.46 0.32 -7.24
C ILE A 16 13.64 -0.20 -6.07
N ILE A 17 13.48 0.60 -5.02
CA ILE A 17 12.59 0.31 -3.88
C ILE A 17 11.36 1.20 -3.97
N SER A 18 10.19 0.60 -4.20
CA SER A 18 8.91 1.33 -4.20
C SER A 18 8.15 1.09 -2.90
N SER A 19 8.15 2.09 -2.02
CA SER A 19 7.42 2.06 -0.73
C SER A 19 6.21 2.99 -0.68
N ALA A 20 5.84 3.63 -1.79
CA ALA A 20 4.72 4.59 -1.82
C ALA A 20 3.36 3.88 -1.71
N ALA A 21 2.76 3.91 -0.52
CA ALA A 21 1.38 3.46 -0.31
C ALA A 21 0.69 4.27 0.79
N ARG A 22 -0.48 4.86 0.50
CA ARG A 22 -1.39 5.33 1.56
C ARG A 22 -1.94 4.14 2.36
N THR A 23 -1.94 4.20 3.69
CA THR A 23 -2.34 3.09 4.57
C THR A 23 -3.79 3.21 5.09
N THR A 24 -4.57 4.18 4.60
CA THR A 24 -5.93 4.40 5.07
C THR A 24 -6.89 3.28 4.61
N PHE A 25 -7.54 2.63 5.57
CA PHE A 25 -8.46 1.50 5.32
C PHE A 25 -9.82 1.91 4.73
N ALA A 26 -10.16 3.20 4.77
CA ALA A 26 -11.44 3.75 4.31
C ALA A 26 -11.33 4.66 3.07
N ASP A 27 -10.20 4.63 2.36
CA ASP A 27 -10.03 5.45 1.16
C ASP A 27 -11.02 5.06 0.05
N ARG A 28 -11.46 6.06 -0.72
CA ARG A 28 -12.14 5.80 -2.00
C ARG A 28 -11.17 5.01 -2.89
N CYS A 29 -11.60 3.84 -3.34
CA CYS A 29 -10.86 2.92 -4.23
C CYS A 29 -10.06 3.66 -5.31
N ASN A 30 -10.70 4.64 -5.93
CA ASN A 30 -10.21 5.54 -6.97
C ASN A 30 -8.87 6.22 -6.65
N SER A 31 -8.77 6.79 -5.45
CA SER A 31 -7.58 7.50 -4.97
C SER A 31 -6.51 6.54 -4.48
N ALA A 32 -6.91 5.38 -3.94
CA ALA A 32 -5.97 4.34 -3.55
C ALA A 32 -5.31 3.70 -4.78
N LEU A 33 -6.06 3.44 -5.85
CA LEU A 33 -5.57 2.86 -7.09
C LEU A 33 -4.66 3.82 -7.87
N SER A 34 -4.96 5.13 -7.90
CA SER A 34 -4.16 6.10 -8.66
C SER A 34 -2.72 6.19 -8.15
N VAL A 35 -2.56 6.14 -6.82
CA VAL A 35 -1.27 6.23 -6.15
C VAL A 35 -0.53 4.88 -6.13
N LYS A 36 -1.26 3.75 -6.07
CA LYS A 36 -0.66 2.44 -5.75
C LYS A 36 -0.54 1.48 -6.93
N ALA A 37 -1.32 1.66 -7.98
CA ALA A 37 -1.45 0.67 -9.05
C ALA A 37 -1.34 1.29 -10.45
N LEU A 38 -1.94 2.47 -10.69
CA LEU A 38 -2.16 3.06 -12.02
C LEU A 38 -0.93 3.64 -12.74
N GLY A 39 0.30 3.38 -12.27
CA GLY A 39 1.53 3.84 -12.95
C GLY A 39 1.66 3.39 -14.42
N PRO A 40 1.19 2.19 -14.82
CA PRO A 40 1.13 1.77 -16.22
C PRO A 40 -0.33 1.73 -16.76
N GLY A 41 -0.58 2.36 -17.91
CA GLY A 41 -1.90 2.70 -18.47
C GLY A 41 -2.94 1.59 -18.70
N ARG A 42 -2.61 0.31 -18.49
CA ARG A 42 -3.56 -0.82 -18.59
C ARG A 42 -4.63 -0.82 -17.48
N LEU A 43 -4.32 -0.23 -16.33
CA LEU A 43 -5.25 -0.18 -15.22
C LEU A 43 -6.35 0.87 -15.39
N LEU A 44 -6.21 1.86 -16.27
CA LEU A 44 -7.24 2.89 -16.45
C LEU A 44 -8.53 2.31 -17.04
N ILE A 45 -8.39 1.32 -17.93
CA ILE A 45 -9.52 0.59 -18.55
C ILE A 45 -10.22 -0.30 -17.52
N PHE A 46 -9.45 -1.02 -16.69
CA PHE A 46 -10.01 -1.89 -15.64
C PHE A 46 -10.59 -1.07 -14.48
N ALA A 47 -9.96 0.04 -14.13
CA ALA A 47 -10.46 0.96 -13.13
C ALA A 47 -11.80 1.55 -13.61
N LYS A 48 -11.93 2.00 -14.88
CA LYS A 48 -13.22 2.43 -15.46
C LYS A 48 -14.34 1.39 -15.31
N MET A 49 -14.04 0.10 -15.44
CA MET A 49 -14.99 -0.99 -15.13
C MET A 49 -15.41 -1.03 -13.65
N LEU A 50 -14.52 -0.64 -12.73
CA LEU A 50 -14.74 -0.58 -11.28
C LEU A 50 -15.55 0.64 -10.80
N PHE A 51 -15.46 1.78 -11.50
CA PHE A 51 -16.02 3.09 -11.08
C PHE A 51 -17.53 3.29 -11.30
N SER A 52 -18.23 2.40 -12.02
CA SER A 52 -19.63 2.68 -12.37
C SER A 52 -20.57 2.65 -11.16
N GLU A 53 -20.28 1.89 -10.09
CA GLU A 53 -21.08 1.89 -8.84
C GLU A 53 -20.24 1.51 -7.60
N ASN A 54 -20.78 1.85 -6.42
CA ASN A 54 -20.25 1.77 -5.04
C ASN A 54 -19.08 0.75 -4.78
N PRO A 55 -17.92 1.16 -4.22
CA PRO A 55 -16.70 0.34 -4.16
C PRO A 55 -16.61 -0.71 -3.02
N ARG A 56 -17.39 -0.59 -1.95
CA ARG A 56 -17.36 -1.56 -0.82
C ARG A 56 -17.97 -2.93 -1.18
N PRO A 57 -19.14 -3.01 -1.86
CA PRO A 57 -19.73 -4.27 -2.30
C PRO A 57 -18.79 -5.12 -3.16
N ARG A 58 -17.99 -4.52 -4.05
CA ARG A 58 -17.19 -5.28 -5.02
C ARG A 58 -16.00 -6.04 -4.43
N ALA A 59 -15.32 -5.50 -3.42
CA ALA A 59 -14.25 -6.25 -2.75
C ALA A 59 -14.83 -7.56 -2.17
N GLN A 60 -15.97 -7.46 -1.48
CA GLN A 60 -16.67 -8.60 -0.88
C GLN A 60 -17.25 -9.55 -1.93
N ILE A 61 -17.79 -9.05 -3.05
CA ILE A 61 -18.25 -9.87 -4.18
C ILE A 61 -17.10 -10.72 -4.75
N HIS A 62 -15.87 -10.21 -4.73
CA HIS A 62 -14.68 -10.94 -5.16
C HIS A 62 -13.99 -11.73 -4.03
N GLY A 63 -14.63 -11.87 -2.87
CA GLY A 63 -14.13 -12.65 -1.73
C GLY A 63 -13.07 -11.94 -0.87
N TRP A 64 -12.89 -10.62 -1.03
CA TRP A 64 -11.93 -9.84 -0.25
C TRP A 64 -12.59 -9.13 0.92
N GLU A 65 -11.93 -9.19 2.07
CA GLU A 65 -12.42 -8.63 3.34
C GLU A 65 -12.68 -7.11 3.25
N ASN A 66 -11.82 -6.40 2.53
CA ASN A 66 -11.91 -4.95 2.37
C ASN A 66 -11.21 -4.47 1.09
N THR A 67 -11.43 -3.20 0.78
CA THR A 67 -10.84 -2.56 -0.40
C THR A 67 -9.30 -2.50 -0.33
N TYR A 68 -8.70 -2.40 0.86
CA TYR A 68 -7.24 -2.37 1.02
C TYR A 68 -6.59 -3.68 0.56
N THR A 69 -7.04 -4.81 1.10
CA THR A 69 -6.51 -6.15 0.76
C THR A 69 -6.68 -6.45 -0.72
N PHE A 70 -7.85 -6.12 -1.28
CA PHE A 70 -8.12 -6.23 -2.71
C PHE A 70 -7.14 -5.40 -3.56
N THR A 71 -6.96 -4.11 -3.25
CA THR A 71 -6.06 -3.23 -4.03
C THR A 71 -4.60 -3.64 -3.96
N LYS A 72 -4.14 -4.22 -2.84
CA LYS A 72 -2.78 -4.78 -2.71
C LYS A 72 -2.59 -6.01 -3.58
N ALA A 73 -3.53 -6.95 -3.54
CA ALA A 73 -3.50 -8.14 -4.40
C ALA A 73 -3.52 -7.78 -5.89
N MET A 74 -4.30 -6.76 -6.27
CA MET A 74 -4.29 -6.22 -7.63
C MET A 74 -2.93 -5.64 -8.02
N GLY A 75 -2.30 -4.85 -7.14
CA GLY A 75 -0.97 -4.27 -7.37
C GLY A 75 0.09 -5.36 -7.58
N GLU A 76 0.12 -6.39 -6.73
CA GLU A 76 1.01 -7.54 -6.86
C GLU A 76 0.79 -8.25 -8.21
N THR A 77 -0.46 -8.43 -8.62
CA THR A 77 -0.81 -9.06 -9.91
C THR A 77 -0.33 -8.23 -11.10
N VAL A 78 -0.48 -6.91 -11.05
CA VAL A 78 -0.03 -5.99 -12.10
C VAL A 78 1.49 -5.99 -12.23
N ILE A 79 2.22 -6.01 -11.11
CA ILE A 79 3.67 -6.15 -11.10
C ILE A 79 4.06 -7.50 -11.74
N ARG A 80 3.43 -8.59 -11.32
CA ARG A 80 3.70 -9.93 -11.87
C ARG A 80 3.48 -10.00 -13.38
N SER A 81 2.43 -9.35 -13.89
CA SER A 81 2.10 -9.37 -15.32
C SER A 81 2.95 -8.42 -16.18
N ASN A 82 3.56 -7.38 -15.60
CA ASN A 82 4.32 -6.38 -16.36
C ASN A 82 5.84 -6.41 -16.11
N ARG A 83 6.34 -7.19 -15.15
CA ARG A 83 7.79 -7.23 -14.81
C ARG A 83 8.69 -7.72 -15.94
N GLY A 84 8.17 -8.49 -16.90
CA GLY A 84 9.00 -9.13 -17.93
C GLY A 84 10.10 -10.00 -17.30
N GLU A 85 11.35 -9.79 -17.72
CA GLU A 85 12.52 -10.51 -17.21
C GLU A 85 13.13 -9.88 -15.96
N LEU A 86 12.63 -8.73 -15.49
CA LEU A 86 13.17 -8.06 -14.31
C LEU A 86 13.00 -8.94 -13.06
N PRO A 87 14.08 -9.16 -12.28
CA PRO A 87 13.99 -9.74 -10.95
C PRO A 87 13.17 -8.83 -10.05
N VAL A 88 12.11 -9.37 -9.44
CA VAL A 88 11.22 -8.62 -8.56
C VAL A 88 11.01 -9.39 -7.26
N VAL A 89 11.20 -8.70 -6.14
CA VAL A 89 10.89 -9.21 -4.80
C VAL A 89 9.73 -8.40 -4.22
N ILE A 90 8.70 -9.10 -3.74
CA ILE A 90 7.56 -8.50 -3.04
C ILE A 90 7.66 -8.86 -1.57
N ILE A 91 7.85 -7.86 -0.70
CA ILE A 91 7.95 -8.03 0.75
C ILE A 91 6.62 -7.65 1.39
N ARG A 92 6.09 -8.53 2.25
CA ARG A 92 4.84 -8.31 3.01
C ARG A 92 5.17 -8.23 4.50
N PRO A 93 5.54 -7.05 5.01
CA PRO A 93 5.72 -6.89 6.44
C PRO A 93 4.39 -7.11 7.17
N SER A 94 4.46 -7.46 8.45
CA SER A 94 3.32 -7.47 9.35
C SER A 94 2.83 -6.04 9.63
N ILE A 95 1.94 -5.90 10.63
CA ILE A 95 1.50 -4.59 11.11
C ILE A 95 2.71 -3.78 11.59
N ILE A 96 2.80 -2.53 11.14
CA ILE A 96 3.79 -1.54 11.60
C ILE A 96 3.05 -0.58 12.53
N GLU A 97 3.38 -0.63 13.81
CA GLU A 97 2.65 0.17 14.81
C GLU A 97 3.21 1.58 14.97
N SER A 98 4.49 1.69 15.34
CA SER A 98 5.14 2.97 15.62
C SER A 98 6.32 3.25 14.70
N SER A 99 6.65 4.52 14.54
CA SER A 99 7.91 4.93 13.90
C SER A 99 9.11 4.68 14.81
N TYR A 100 10.24 4.35 14.18
CA TYR A 100 11.54 4.33 14.86
C TYR A 100 12.11 5.74 15.05
N ASN A 101 12.04 6.60 14.02
CA ASN A 101 12.61 7.96 14.09
C ASN A 101 11.71 9.05 13.51
N GLU A 102 11.16 8.91 12.30
CA GLU A 102 10.30 9.95 11.72
C GLU A 102 8.80 9.65 11.91
N PRO A 103 7.96 10.63 12.30
CA PRO A 103 8.28 12.04 12.60
C PRO A 103 8.99 12.26 13.96
N PHE A 104 8.82 11.33 14.91
CA PHE A 104 9.61 11.18 16.13
C PHE A 104 9.51 9.73 16.61
N PRO A 105 10.43 9.22 17.45
CA PRO A 105 10.35 7.85 17.97
C PRO A 105 9.02 7.57 18.68
N VAL A 106 8.48 6.37 18.48
CA VAL A 106 7.22 5.90 19.10
C VAL A 106 5.97 6.64 18.59
N TRP A 107 6.07 7.44 17.51
CA TRP A 107 4.88 8.07 16.93
C TRP A 107 3.91 7.01 16.40
N ILE A 108 2.66 7.11 16.85
CA ILE A 108 1.53 6.28 16.42
C ILE A 108 0.48 7.21 15.83
N GLN A 109 0.05 6.93 14.60
CA GLN A 109 -0.98 7.71 13.94
C GLN A 109 -2.36 7.07 14.11
N GLY A 110 -3.17 7.69 14.97
CA GLY A 110 -4.56 7.33 15.22
C GLY A 110 -4.75 6.40 16.41
N PHE A 111 -5.94 5.82 16.50
CA PHE A 111 -6.33 4.81 17.49
C PHE A 111 -6.79 3.56 16.74
N ARG A 112 -5.82 2.73 16.37
CA ARG A 112 -5.98 1.46 15.68
C ARG A 112 -6.11 0.32 16.69
N ILE A 113 -6.03 -0.93 16.22
CA ILE A 113 -6.42 -2.11 17.00
C ILE A 113 -5.54 -2.31 18.24
N ALA A 114 -4.20 -2.23 18.11
CA ALA A 114 -3.29 -2.45 19.23
C ALA A 114 -3.08 -1.18 20.10
N ASP A 115 -3.32 0.00 19.54
CA ASP A 115 -3.05 1.29 20.20
C ASP A 115 -3.67 1.43 21.60
N PRO A 116 -4.94 1.03 21.86
CA PRO A 116 -5.51 1.06 23.20
C PRO A 116 -4.72 0.22 24.20
N VAL A 117 -4.26 -0.97 23.80
CA VAL A 117 -3.52 -1.90 24.66
C VAL A 117 -2.14 -1.32 24.96
N ILE A 118 -1.45 -0.81 23.93
CA ILE A 118 -0.13 -0.16 24.06
C ILE A 118 -0.22 1.05 25.00
N LEU A 119 -1.25 1.88 24.84
CA LEU A 119 -1.47 3.04 25.70
C LEU A 119 -1.84 2.66 27.13
N ALA A 120 -2.71 1.67 27.32
CA ALA A 120 -3.09 1.18 28.64
C ALA A 120 -1.88 0.59 29.39
N TYR A 121 -0.99 -0.11 28.68
CA TYR A 121 0.29 -0.57 29.22
C TYR A 121 1.20 0.60 29.61
N GLY A 122 1.38 1.59 28.73
CA GLY A 122 2.18 2.78 29.03
C GLY A 122 1.65 3.60 30.21
N LYS A 123 0.32 3.60 30.42
CA LYS A 123 -0.35 4.21 31.58
C LYS A 123 -0.36 3.34 32.83
N ARG A 124 0.26 2.16 32.82
CA ARG A 124 0.26 1.17 33.92
C ARG A 124 -1.14 0.71 34.34
N GLN A 125 -2.09 0.72 33.39
CA GLN A 125 -3.46 0.22 33.58
C GLN A 125 -3.55 -1.29 33.31
N LEU A 126 -2.54 -1.84 32.62
CA LEU A 126 -2.37 -3.28 32.42
C LEU A 126 -1.13 -3.75 33.19
N PRO A 127 -1.15 -4.94 33.81
CA PRO A 127 0.02 -5.52 34.45
C PRO A 127 1.12 -5.80 33.41
N GLY A 128 2.38 -5.69 33.85
CA GLY A 128 3.53 -6.23 33.13
C GLY A 128 3.37 -7.74 32.93
N PHE A 129 3.70 -8.24 31.74
CA PHE A 129 3.89 -9.68 31.54
C PHE A 129 5.17 -10.14 32.24
#